data_AF-A0A6A2Z7P0-F1
#
_entry.id   AF-A0A6A2Z7P0-F1
#
_cell.length_a   1.000
_cell.length_b   1.000
_cell.length_c   1.000
_cell.angle_alpha   90.00
_cell.angle_beta   90.00
_cell.angle_gamma   90.00
#
_symmetry.space_group_name_H-M   'P 1'
#
loop_
_entity.id
_entity.type
_entity.pdbx_description
1 polymer ?
#
loop_
_entity_poly.entity_id
_entity_poly.type
_entity_poly.pdbx_seq_one_letter_code
_entity_poly.pdbx_strand_id
1 'polypeptide(L)'
;MRQDEMQITETTIHFAAEEKDAMLQELNATKEQLNSISKQYEELEAKSRADIKLLVKEVKSLRKSEKQLKQEVGQSLSKISDVEVQLEHERQTSKHVKTAREELLNECRLLHNSLLECNVNLSTDDENLIKDSSLVEEALDLLTTSDDKITLLLAEVQLLAKEDATAIEDVNNLHDSHYDGRIDDELRKIIADIFTDNAKLRKQVNSQLRYRLECDIAS
;
A
#
# COMPACT_ATOMS: atom_id res chain seq x y z
N MET A 1 103.45 -18.47 -67.52
CA MET A 1 103.33 -18.57 -66.05
C MET A 1 103.13 -17.22 -65.35
N ARG A 2 103.79 -16.11 -65.73
CA ARG A 2 103.55 -14.79 -65.08
C ARG A 2 102.21 -14.10 -65.37
N GLN A 3 101.52 -14.46 -66.46
CA GLN A 3 100.27 -13.80 -66.87
C GLN A 3 99.03 -14.43 -66.23
N ASP A 4 99.05 -15.74 -66.00
CA ASP A 4 97.96 -16.47 -65.33
C ASP A 4 97.91 -16.17 -63.82
N GLU A 5 99.06 -16.05 -63.14
CA GLU A 5 99.12 -15.69 -61.72
C GLU A 5 98.55 -14.27 -61.45
N MET A 6 98.83 -13.33 -62.35
CA MET A 6 98.34 -11.95 -62.23
C MET A 6 96.81 -11.86 -62.41
N GLN A 7 96.27 -12.63 -63.36
CA GLN A 7 94.82 -12.75 -63.60
C GLN A 7 94.07 -13.42 -62.44
N ILE A 8 94.68 -14.43 -61.80
CA ILE A 8 94.12 -15.10 -60.62
C ILE A 8 94.07 -14.16 -59.41
N THR A 9 95.12 -13.35 -59.20
CA THR A 9 95.10 -12.34 -58.13
C THR A 9 94.09 -11.23 -58.38
N GLU A 10 93.92 -10.76 -59.62
CA GLU A 10 92.93 -9.73 -59.98
C GLU A 10 91.48 -10.23 -59.81
N THR A 11 91.18 -11.46 -60.24
CA THR A 11 89.85 -12.08 -60.06
C THR A 11 89.52 -12.35 -58.60
N THR A 12 90.50 -12.75 -57.79
CA THR A 12 90.31 -12.97 -56.34
C THR A 12 90.03 -11.65 -55.61
N ILE A 13 90.73 -10.56 -55.98
CA ILE A 13 90.52 -9.22 -55.41
C ILE A 13 89.15 -8.66 -55.82
N HIS A 14 88.73 -8.87 -57.08
CA HIS A 14 87.40 -8.46 -57.56
C HIS A 14 86.27 -9.20 -56.82
N PHE A 15 86.39 -10.52 -56.69
CA PHE A 15 85.41 -11.33 -55.96
C PHE A 15 85.30 -10.94 -54.49
N ALA A 16 86.43 -10.71 -53.82
CA ALA A 16 86.45 -10.23 -52.44
C ALA A 16 85.85 -8.82 -52.28
N ALA A 17 86.00 -7.95 -53.28
CA ALA A 17 85.37 -6.62 -53.29
C ALA A 17 83.85 -6.70 -53.47
N GLU A 18 83.37 -7.55 -54.39
CA GLU A 18 81.94 -7.81 -54.61
C GLU A 18 81.28 -8.43 -53.37
N GLU A 19 81.93 -9.40 -52.71
CA GLU A 19 81.44 -10.01 -51.47
C GLU A 19 81.34 -8.98 -50.33
N LYS A 20 82.36 -8.12 -50.18
CA LYS A 20 82.34 -7.03 -49.20
C LYS A 20 81.21 -6.03 -49.46
N ASP A 21 80.93 -5.71 -50.73
CA ASP A 21 79.85 -4.79 -51.11
C ASP A 21 78.47 -5.42 -50.90
N ALA A 22 78.31 -6.71 -51.18
CA ALA A 22 77.10 -7.48 -50.85
C ALA A 22 76.85 -7.54 -49.33
N MET A 23 77.89 -7.80 -48.53
CA MET A 23 77.80 -7.77 -47.06
C MET A 23 77.43 -6.38 -46.53
N LEU A 24 77.94 -5.30 -47.12
CA LEU A 24 77.56 -3.93 -46.75
C LEU A 24 76.10 -3.62 -47.08
N GLN A 25 75.59 -4.11 -48.22
CA GLN A 25 74.17 -3.99 -48.56
C GLN A 25 73.28 -4.75 -47.57
N GLU A 26 73.63 -6.00 -47.22
CA GLU A 26 72.89 -6.76 -46.21
C GLU A 26 72.93 -6.09 -44.83
N LEU A 27 74.09 -5.56 -44.42
CA LEU A 27 74.22 -4.82 -43.16
C LEU A 27 73.33 -3.57 -43.15
N ASN A 28 73.27 -2.83 -44.26
CA ASN A 28 72.41 -1.66 -44.37
C ASN A 28 70.92 -2.05 -44.37
N ALA A 29 70.54 -3.09 -45.12
CA ALA A 29 69.16 -3.60 -45.16
C ALA A 29 68.69 -4.10 -43.78
N THR A 30 69.54 -4.85 -43.08
CA THR A 30 69.24 -5.32 -41.71
C THR A 30 69.18 -4.17 -40.71
N LYS A 31 70.03 -3.15 -40.85
CA LYS A 31 69.96 -1.93 -40.04
C LYS A 31 68.66 -1.14 -40.27
N GLU A 32 68.21 -1.03 -41.52
CA GLU A 32 66.92 -0.39 -41.85
C GLU A 32 65.74 -1.19 -41.29
N GLN A 33 65.76 -2.52 -41.41
CA GLN A 33 64.75 -3.38 -40.80
C GLN A 33 64.71 -3.24 -39.28
N LEU A 34 65.87 -3.21 -38.62
CA LEU A 34 65.96 -3.03 -37.17
C LEU A 34 65.37 -1.68 -36.74
N ASN A 35 65.67 -0.60 -37.46
CA ASN A 35 65.10 0.72 -37.22
C ASN A 35 63.57 0.73 -37.40
N SER A 36 63.07 0.08 -38.45
CA SER A 36 61.62 -0.06 -38.70
C SER A 36 60.92 -0.79 -37.55
N ILE A 37 61.46 -1.92 -37.11
CA ILE A 37 60.93 -2.71 -36.00
C ILE A 37 60.98 -1.91 -34.68
N SER A 38 62.09 -1.22 -34.40
CA SER A 38 62.24 -0.38 -33.21
C SER A 38 61.14 0.70 -33.15
N LYS A 39 60.88 1.36 -34.28
CA LYS A 39 59.84 2.40 -34.35
C LYS A 39 58.44 1.81 -34.13
N GLN A 40 58.13 0.68 -34.76
CA GLN A 40 56.84 0.00 -34.56
C GLN A 40 56.64 -0.44 -33.11
N TYR A 41 57.71 -0.89 -32.44
CA TYR A 41 57.67 -1.26 -31.03
C TYR A 41 57.36 -0.05 -30.14
N GLU A 42 58.02 1.09 -30.34
CA GLU A 42 57.74 2.32 -29.60
C GLU A 42 56.29 2.80 -29.76
N GLU A 43 55.76 2.75 -30.99
CA GLU A 43 54.36 3.10 -31.29
C GLU A 43 53.38 2.15 -30.58
N LEU A 44 53.65 0.84 -30.62
CA LEU A 44 52.84 -0.16 -29.94
C LEU A 44 52.87 0.01 -28.42
N GLU A 45 54.04 0.30 -27.85
CA GLU A 45 54.23 0.55 -26.43
C GLU A 45 53.48 1.83 -25.99
N ALA A 46 53.53 2.90 -26.79
CA ALA A 46 52.77 4.12 -26.55
C ALA A 46 51.26 3.87 -26.56
N LYS A 47 50.76 3.07 -27.52
CA LYS A 47 49.35 2.67 -27.60
C LYS A 47 48.94 1.85 -26.37
N SER A 48 49.74 0.84 -26.01
CA SER A 48 49.48 0.00 -24.83
C SER A 48 49.39 0.81 -23.54
N ARG A 49 50.31 1.79 -23.34
CA ARG A 49 50.26 2.71 -22.19
C ARG A 49 48.99 3.56 -22.17
N ALA A 50 48.53 4.03 -23.34
CA ALA A 50 47.29 4.80 -23.44
C ALA A 50 46.07 3.93 -23.10
N ASP A 51 46.01 2.72 -23.62
CA ASP A 51 44.91 1.77 -23.35
C ASP A 51 44.84 1.39 -21.87
N ILE A 52 45.98 1.09 -21.23
CA ILE A 52 46.05 0.83 -19.78
C ILE A 52 45.51 2.03 -18.99
N LYS A 53 45.84 3.26 -19.39
CA LYS A 53 45.37 4.48 -18.71
C LYS A 53 43.85 4.65 -18.85
N LEU A 54 43.29 4.30 -20.00
CA LEU A 54 41.84 4.32 -20.22
C LEU A 54 41.14 3.24 -19.37
N LEU A 55 41.64 2.01 -19.38
CA LEU A 55 41.11 0.92 -18.54
C LEU A 55 41.13 1.28 -17.05
N VAL A 56 42.20 1.90 -16.57
CA VAL A 56 42.28 2.37 -15.17
C VAL A 56 41.21 3.41 -14.86
N LYS A 57 40.93 4.35 -15.79
CA LYS A 57 39.86 5.34 -15.60
C LYS A 57 38.49 4.68 -15.59
N GLU A 58 38.25 3.74 -16.48
CA GLU A 58 36.98 3.03 -16.58
C GLU A 58 36.72 2.17 -15.33
N VAL A 59 37.72 1.41 -14.87
CA VAL A 59 37.63 0.65 -13.61
C VAL A 59 37.36 1.56 -12.41
N LYS A 60 37.98 2.75 -12.36
CA LYS A 60 37.69 3.73 -11.29
C LYS A 60 36.26 4.26 -11.36
N SER A 61 35.77 4.59 -12.55
CA SER A 61 34.39 5.03 -12.77
C SER A 61 33.38 3.93 -12.41
N LEU A 62 33.63 2.69 -12.83
CA LEU A 62 32.79 1.53 -12.53
C LEU A 62 32.71 1.28 -11.02
N ARG A 63 33.84 1.27 -10.31
CA ARG A 63 33.86 1.11 -8.84
C ARG A 63 33.08 2.21 -8.12
N LYS A 64 33.17 3.45 -8.61
CA LYS A 64 32.37 4.56 -8.05
C LYS A 64 30.88 4.32 -8.27
N SER A 65 30.48 3.93 -9.49
CA SER A 65 29.10 3.61 -9.83
C SER A 65 28.56 2.44 -8.99
N GLU A 66 29.33 1.37 -8.85
CA GLU A 66 28.97 0.21 -8.03
C GLU A 66 28.70 0.60 -6.57
N LYS A 67 29.56 1.45 -5.98
CA LYS A 67 29.36 1.94 -4.62
C LYS A 67 28.08 2.78 -4.48
N GLN A 68 27.81 3.64 -5.46
CA GLN A 68 26.60 4.48 -5.46
C GLN A 68 25.34 3.62 -5.59
N LEU A 69 25.32 2.66 -6.53
CA LEU A 69 24.20 1.74 -6.69
C LEU A 69 23.93 0.91 -5.43
N LYS A 70 24.97 0.40 -4.77
CA LYS A 70 24.80 -0.31 -3.48
C LYS A 70 24.15 0.57 -2.41
N GLN A 71 24.53 1.84 -2.36
CA GLN A 71 23.93 2.80 -1.43
C GLN A 71 22.45 3.07 -1.77
N GLU A 72 22.14 3.31 -3.04
CA GLU A 72 20.76 3.55 -3.50
C GLU A 72 19.86 2.35 -3.26
N VAL A 73 20.37 1.13 -3.49
CA VAL A 73 19.66 -0.12 -3.19
C VAL A 73 19.39 -0.25 -1.68
N GLY A 74 20.38 0.01 -0.83
CA GLY A 74 20.20 -0.04 0.62
C GLY A 74 19.16 0.98 1.11
N GLN A 75 19.19 2.20 0.59
CA GLN A 75 18.19 3.23 0.92
C GLN A 75 16.79 2.85 0.44
N SER A 76 16.69 2.26 -0.76
CA SER A 76 15.41 1.83 -1.33
C SER A 76 14.82 0.68 -0.53
N LEU A 77 15.63 -0.30 -0.11
CA LEU A 77 15.18 -1.41 0.73
C LEU A 77 14.66 -0.93 2.09
N SER A 78 15.33 0.03 2.74
CA SER A 78 14.84 0.62 3.98
C SER A 78 13.48 1.29 3.79
N LYS A 79 13.33 2.11 2.75
CA LYS A 79 12.06 2.79 2.44
C LYS A 79 10.94 1.81 2.12
N ILE A 80 11.24 0.74 1.37
CA ILE A 80 10.27 -0.31 1.06
C ILE A 80 9.81 -0.97 2.36
N SER A 81 10.74 -1.34 3.25
CA SER A 81 10.39 -1.95 4.54
C SER A 81 9.53 -1.02 5.40
N ASP A 82 9.84 0.27 5.46
CA ASP A 82 9.06 1.24 6.25
C ASP A 82 7.63 1.37 5.69
N VAL A 83 7.49 1.44 4.37
CA VAL A 83 6.19 1.50 3.69
C VAL A 83 5.39 0.21 3.87
N GLU A 84 6.03 -0.96 3.84
CA GLU A 84 5.36 -2.25 4.08
C GLU A 84 4.78 -2.32 5.49
N VAL A 85 5.50 -1.83 6.51
CA VAL A 85 5.00 -1.77 7.89
C VAL A 85 3.80 -0.83 8.00
N GLN A 86 3.86 0.35 7.39
CA GLN A 86 2.74 1.30 7.38
C GLN A 86 1.51 0.73 6.66
N LEU A 87 1.72 0.05 5.54
CA LEU A 87 0.64 -0.57 4.76
C LEU A 87 -0.05 -1.67 5.57
N GLU A 88 0.70 -2.50 6.30
CA GLU A 88 0.10 -3.55 7.14
C GLU A 88 -0.69 -2.95 8.31
N HIS A 89 -0.18 -1.89 8.92
CA HIS A 89 -0.90 -1.15 9.96
C HIS A 89 -2.22 -0.55 9.43
N GLU A 90 -2.20 0.07 8.25
CA GLU A 90 -3.40 0.62 7.59
C GLU A 90 -4.42 -0.49 7.27
N ARG A 91 -3.97 -1.63 6.75
CA ARG A 91 -4.83 -2.79 6.48
C ARG A 91 -5.48 -3.33 7.75
N GLN A 92 -4.72 -3.45 8.83
CA GLN A 92 -5.25 -3.90 10.10
C GLN A 92 -6.32 -2.93 10.62
N THR A 93 -6.01 -1.63 10.62
CA THR A 93 -6.94 -0.57 11.04
C THR A 93 -8.22 -0.59 10.20
N SER A 94 -8.10 -0.63 8.87
CA SER A 94 -9.23 -0.71 7.96
C SER A 94 -10.11 -1.93 8.21
N LYS A 95 -9.50 -3.08 8.49
CA LYS A 95 -10.25 -4.29 8.86
C LYS A 95 -11.02 -4.12 10.17
N HIS A 96 -10.41 -3.51 11.19
CA HIS A 96 -11.04 -3.30 12.49
C HIS A 96 -12.24 -2.36 12.37
N VAL A 97 -12.07 -1.23 11.66
CA VAL A 97 -13.16 -0.28 11.34
C VAL A 97 -14.29 -0.99 10.60
N LYS A 98 -13.97 -1.77 9.57
CA LYS A 98 -14.98 -2.46 8.77
C LYS A 98 -15.82 -3.40 9.65
N THR A 99 -15.17 -4.16 10.54
CA THR A 99 -15.87 -5.04 11.48
C THR A 99 -16.76 -4.24 12.45
N ALA A 100 -16.25 -3.16 13.06
CA ALA A 100 -17.05 -2.32 13.95
C ALA A 100 -18.28 -1.70 13.25
N ARG A 101 -18.13 -1.28 11.98
CA ARG A 101 -19.25 -0.78 11.18
C ARG A 101 -20.26 -1.85 10.80
N GLU A 102 -19.81 -3.07 10.53
CA GLU A 102 -20.70 -4.22 10.30
C GLU A 102 -21.51 -4.57 11.56
N GLU A 103 -20.89 -4.47 12.75
CA GLU A 103 -21.55 -4.64 14.05
C GLU A 103 -22.59 -3.55 14.29
N LEU A 104 -22.22 -2.27 14.13
CA LEU A 104 -23.14 -1.13 14.23
C LEU A 104 -24.34 -1.29 13.28
N LEU A 105 -24.10 -1.71 12.04
CA LEU A 105 -25.18 -1.96 11.07
C LEU A 105 -26.13 -3.08 11.54
N ASN A 106 -25.59 -4.13 12.16
CA ASN A 106 -26.37 -5.22 12.70
C ASN A 106 -27.23 -4.76 13.89
N GLU A 107 -26.67 -3.98 14.81
CA GLU A 107 -27.39 -3.35 15.92
C GLU A 107 -28.54 -2.46 15.40
N CYS A 108 -28.27 -1.63 14.38
CA CYS A 108 -29.30 -0.80 13.77
C CYS A 108 -30.44 -1.64 13.18
N ARG A 109 -30.12 -2.80 12.60
CA ARG A 109 -31.13 -3.73 12.07
C ARG A 109 -31.97 -4.35 13.17
N LEU A 110 -31.35 -4.71 14.31
CA LEU A 110 -32.06 -5.21 15.48
C LEU A 110 -33.01 -4.15 16.03
N LEU A 111 -32.52 -2.92 16.25
CA LEU A 111 -33.34 -1.79 16.72
C LEU A 111 -34.51 -1.50 15.77
N HIS A 112 -34.27 -1.56 14.45
CA HIS A 112 -35.33 -1.40 13.46
C HIS A 112 -36.41 -2.48 13.59
N ASN A 113 -36.01 -3.75 13.76
CA ASN A 113 -36.96 -4.85 13.95
C ASN A 113 -37.73 -4.69 15.27
N SER A 114 -37.05 -4.39 16.38
CA SER A 114 -37.68 -4.08 17.67
C SER A 114 -38.70 -2.94 17.56
N LEU A 115 -38.39 -1.89 16.79
CA LEU A 115 -39.31 -0.78 16.52
C LEU A 115 -40.55 -1.21 15.72
N LEU A 116 -40.41 -2.12 14.75
CA LEU A 116 -41.55 -2.68 14.03
C LEU A 116 -42.44 -3.52 14.94
N GLU A 117 -41.86 -4.28 15.86
CA GLU A 117 -42.59 -5.09 16.84
C GLU A 117 -43.37 -4.25 17.88
N CYS A 118 -42.98 -2.99 18.06
CA CYS A 118 -43.72 -2.02 18.87
C CYS A 118 -45.01 -1.55 18.18
N ASN A 119 -45.22 -1.84 16.89
CA ASN A 119 -46.39 -1.38 16.16
C ASN A 119 -47.66 -2.18 16.51
N VAL A 120 -48.72 -1.50 16.93
CA VAL A 120 -50.04 -2.13 17.13
C VAL A 120 -50.89 -1.87 15.89
N ASN A 121 -51.23 -2.94 15.17
CA ASN A 121 -52.21 -2.87 14.08
C ASN A 121 -53.61 -3.08 14.65
N LEU A 122 -54.23 -2.02 15.14
CA LEU A 122 -55.67 -2.02 15.43
C LEU A 122 -56.39 -1.85 14.09
N SER A 123 -57.03 -2.90 13.58
CA SER A 123 -57.80 -2.83 12.34
C SER A 123 -58.95 -1.84 12.51
N THR A 124 -58.89 -0.71 11.79
CA THR A 124 -59.94 0.32 11.79
C THR A 124 -61.16 -0.04 10.93
N ASP A 125 -61.14 -1.19 10.25
CA ASP A 125 -62.25 -1.64 9.38
C ASP A 125 -63.35 -2.40 10.16
N ASP A 126 -63.11 -2.72 11.43
CA ASP A 126 -64.12 -3.31 12.29
C ASP A 126 -64.92 -2.21 12.99
N GLU A 127 -65.96 -1.70 12.31
CA GLU A 127 -67.07 -0.96 12.95
C GLU A 127 -67.73 -1.77 14.11
N ASN A 128 -67.37 -3.05 14.28
CA ASN A 128 -67.77 -3.94 15.36
C ASN A 128 -66.90 -3.84 16.63
N LEU A 129 -65.70 -3.25 16.58
CA LEU A 129 -64.83 -3.08 17.78
C LEU A 129 -65.52 -2.30 18.90
N ILE A 130 -66.48 -1.44 18.54
CA ILE A 130 -67.19 -0.53 19.44
C ILE A 130 -68.31 -1.24 20.22
N LYS A 131 -68.76 -2.43 19.79
CA LYS A 131 -69.90 -3.13 20.43
C LYS A 131 -69.52 -4.21 21.43
N ASP A 132 -68.32 -4.76 21.34
CA ASP A 132 -67.90 -5.87 22.20
C ASP A 132 -66.86 -5.39 23.23
N SER A 133 -67.27 -5.23 24.50
CA SER A 133 -66.38 -4.83 25.60
C SER A 133 -65.15 -5.74 25.73
N SER A 134 -65.25 -7.01 25.31
CA SER A 134 -64.14 -7.97 25.27
C SER A 134 -63.04 -7.60 24.26
N LEU A 135 -63.39 -6.97 23.13
CA LEU A 135 -62.41 -6.56 22.10
C LEU A 135 -61.68 -5.28 22.50
N VAL A 136 -62.33 -4.41 23.27
CA VAL A 136 -61.70 -3.19 23.80
C VAL A 136 -60.65 -3.52 24.85
N GLU A 137 -60.93 -4.48 25.74
CA GLU A 137 -59.96 -4.97 26.73
C GLU A 137 -58.73 -5.60 26.03
N GLU A 138 -58.95 -6.42 24.99
CA GLU A 138 -57.87 -6.99 24.17
C GLU A 138 -57.02 -5.89 23.48
N ALA A 139 -57.65 -4.84 22.95
CA ALA A 139 -56.94 -3.70 22.35
C ALA A 139 -56.10 -2.91 23.38
N LEU A 140 -56.60 -2.74 24.62
CA LEU A 140 -55.86 -2.09 25.71
C LEU A 140 -54.66 -2.93 26.16
N ASP A 141 -54.79 -4.26 26.19
CA ASP A 141 -53.68 -5.18 26.50
C ASP A 141 -52.60 -5.16 25.41
N LEU A 142 -52.99 -5.07 24.13
CA LEU A 142 -52.05 -4.91 23.01
C LEU A 142 -51.28 -3.58 23.08
N LEU A 143 -51.96 -2.49 23.45
CA LEU A 143 -51.33 -1.18 23.67
C LEU A 143 -50.38 -1.20 24.88
N THR A 144 -50.72 -1.96 25.93
CA THR A 144 -49.85 -2.19 27.10
C THR A 144 -48.61 -2.99 26.72
N THR A 145 -48.77 -4.08 26.00
CA THR A 145 -47.65 -4.87 25.48
C THR A 145 -46.75 -4.05 24.57
N SER A 146 -47.31 -3.18 23.72
CA SER A 146 -46.55 -2.26 22.87
C SER A 146 -45.73 -1.26 23.68
N ASP A 147 -46.31 -0.65 24.72
CA ASP A 147 -45.58 0.31 25.58
C ASP A 147 -44.43 -0.35 26.38
N ASP A 148 -44.59 -1.61 26.79
CA ASP A 148 -43.53 -2.40 27.41
C ASP A 148 -42.38 -2.66 26.43
N LYS A 149 -42.70 -3.05 25.19
CA LYS A 149 -41.70 -3.21 24.11
C LYS A 149 -40.99 -1.90 23.76
N ILE A 150 -41.71 -0.78 23.72
CA ILE A 150 -41.12 0.56 23.50
C ILE A 150 -40.14 0.90 24.62
N THR A 151 -40.43 0.51 25.86
CA THR A 151 -39.54 0.74 27.00
C THR A 151 -38.26 -0.09 26.88
N LEU A 152 -38.35 -1.34 26.42
CA LEU A 152 -37.18 -2.17 26.11
C LEU A 152 -36.34 -1.57 24.97
N LEU A 153 -36.98 -1.15 23.87
CA LEU A 153 -36.30 -0.49 22.75
C LEU A 153 -35.53 0.75 23.22
N LEU A 154 -36.13 1.58 24.08
CA LEU A 154 -35.45 2.76 24.64
C LEU A 154 -34.20 2.40 25.46
N ALA A 155 -34.21 1.26 26.14
CA ALA A 155 -33.03 0.77 26.87
C ALA A 155 -31.94 0.28 25.90
N GLU A 156 -32.31 -0.45 24.84
CA GLU A 156 -31.38 -0.90 23.78
C GLU A 156 -30.70 0.29 23.08
N VAL A 157 -31.47 1.33 22.75
CA VAL A 157 -30.97 2.57 22.13
C VAL A 157 -29.98 3.31 23.04
N GLN A 158 -30.18 3.27 24.36
CA GLN A 158 -29.27 3.90 25.32
C GLN A 158 -27.95 3.12 25.46
N LEU A 159 -27.96 1.80 25.27
CA LEU A 159 -26.75 1.00 25.24
C LEU A 159 -25.93 1.31 24.00
N LEU A 160 -26.60 1.38 22.83
CA LEU A 160 -25.99 1.84 21.59
C LEU A 160 -25.26 3.17 21.83
N ALA A 161 -25.91 4.19 22.40
CA ALA A 161 -25.26 5.49 22.65
C ALA A 161 -24.09 5.50 23.67
N LYS A 162 -23.87 4.43 24.45
CA LYS A 162 -22.89 4.39 25.55
C LYS A 162 -21.64 3.55 25.26
N GLU A 163 -21.67 2.69 24.25
CA GLU A 163 -20.70 1.59 24.10
C GLU A 163 -19.23 2.05 23.87
N ASP A 164 -18.99 3.31 23.52
CA ASP A 164 -17.64 3.84 23.24
C ASP A 164 -16.96 4.61 24.39
N ALA A 165 -17.61 4.83 25.53
CA ALA A 165 -16.95 5.52 26.66
C ALA A 165 -15.85 4.68 27.33
N THR A 166 -15.85 3.36 27.14
CA THR A 166 -14.98 2.40 27.84
C THR A 166 -13.84 1.82 26.99
N ALA A 167 -13.83 2.01 25.67
CA ALA A 167 -12.78 1.47 24.79
C ALA A 167 -11.54 2.39 24.66
N ILE A 168 -11.60 3.61 25.20
CA ILE A 168 -10.57 4.64 25.04
C ILE A 168 -9.37 4.46 26.00
N GLU A 169 -9.48 3.65 27.06
CA GLU A 169 -8.40 3.53 28.06
C GLU A 169 -7.23 2.61 27.68
N ASP A 170 -7.37 1.70 26.71
CA ASP A 170 -6.38 0.60 26.55
C ASP A 170 -5.49 0.68 25.30
N VAL A 171 -5.53 1.76 24.51
CA VAL A 171 -4.61 1.94 23.37
C VAL A 171 -4.03 3.35 23.33
N ASN A 172 -3.35 3.72 24.41
CA ASN A 172 -2.27 4.69 24.34
C ASN A 172 -1.17 4.10 23.44
N ASN A 173 -1.28 4.29 22.13
CA ASN A 173 -0.23 4.29 21.11
C ASN A 173 -0.85 3.89 19.76
N LEU A 174 -1.34 4.84 18.96
CA LEU A 174 -0.74 5.15 17.65
C LEU A 174 -1.49 6.32 17.00
N HIS A 175 -0.69 7.21 16.46
CA HIS A 175 -1.05 8.48 15.85
C HIS A 175 -1.90 8.27 14.58
N ASP A 176 -2.93 9.11 14.43
CA ASP A 176 -3.48 9.58 13.15
C ASP A 176 -4.45 8.66 12.35
N SER A 177 -5.62 8.37 12.95
CA SER A 177 -6.87 8.10 12.20
C SER A 177 -8.05 8.77 12.92
N HIS A 178 -7.92 10.07 13.17
CA HIS A 178 -8.92 10.84 13.91
C HIS A 178 -10.24 11.04 13.12
N TYR A 179 -10.28 10.63 11.84
CA TYR A 179 -11.42 10.89 10.97
C TYR A 179 -12.49 9.79 10.99
N ASP A 180 -12.19 8.58 11.47
CA ASP A 180 -13.13 7.45 11.37
C ASP A 180 -14.01 7.29 12.61
N GLY A 181 -13.40 7.23 13.81
CA GLY A 181 -14.14 7.03 15.07
C GLY A 181 -15.11 8.17 15.39
N ARG A 182 -14.71 9.42 15.11
CA ARG A 182 -15.57 10.59 15.39
C ARG A 182 -16.83 10.60 14.52
N ILE A 183 -16.73 10.17 13.26
CA ILE A 183 -17.89 10.08 12.36
C ILE A 183 -18.81 8.96 12.82
N ASP A 184 -18.25 7.81 13.20
CA ASP A 184 -19.04 6.67 13.66
C ASP A 184 -19.75 6.99 15.00
N ASP A 185 -19.12 7.74 15.91
CA ASP A 185 -19.74 8.27 17.13
C ASP A 185 -20.91 9.20 16.85
N GLU A 186 -20.71 10.14 15.92
CA GLU A 186 -21.76 11.08 15.50
C GLU A 186 -22.92 10.33 14.83
N LEU A 187 -22.62 9.34 13.99
CA LEU A 187 -23.61 8.49 13.34
C LEU A 187 -24.42 7.70 14.38
N ARG A 188 -23.75 7.07 15.34
CA ARG A 188 -24.38 6.31 16.42
C ARG A 188 -25.30 7.20 17.26
N LYS A 189 -24.88 8.42 17.55
CA LYS A 189 -25.72 9.43 18.22
C LYS A 189 -26.95 9.80 17.41
N ILE A 190 -26.79 10.11 16.12
CA ILE A 190 -27.91 10.45 15.22
C ILE A 190 -28.91 9.29 15.17
N ILE A 191 -28.43 8.05 15.06
CA ILE A 191 -29.27 6.85 15.04
C ILE A 191 -30.02 6.69 16.37
N ALA A 192 -29.33 6.86 17.50
CA ALA A 192 -29.95 6.79 18.82
C ALA A 192 -31.03 7.86 19.01
N ASP A 193 -30.78 9.08 18.56
CA ASP A 193 -31.76 10.17 18.60
C ASP A 193 -33.00 9.84 17.75
N ILE A 194 -32.81 9.33 16.51
CA ILE A 194 -33.91 8.93 15.62
C ILE A 194 -34.80 7.85 16.26
N PHE A 195 -34.20 6.78 16.80
CA PHE A 195 -34.96 5.72 17.44
C PHE A 195 -35.65 6.19 18.72
N THR A 196 -34.98 7.01 19.52
CA THR A 196 -35.55 7.60 20.73
C THR A 196 -36.79 8.43 20.42
N ASP A 197 -36.71 9.30 19.40
CA ASP A 197 -37.83 10.14 19.02
C ASP A 197 -38.97 9.33 18.41
N ASN A 198 -38.68 8.30 17.62
CA ASN A 198 -39.70 7.40 17.09
C ASN A 198 -40.43 6.63 18.21
N ALA A 199 -39.68 6.10 19.18
CA ALA A 199 -40.22 5.43 20.36
C ALA A 199 -41.14 6.34 21.17
N LYS A 200 -40.73 7.60 21.40
CA LYS A 200 -41.57 8.60 22.08
C LYS A 200 -42.86 8.90 21.31
N LEU A 201 -42.77 9.08 19.99
CA LEU A 201 -43.94 9.34 19.14
C LEU A 201 -44.93 8.16 19.18
N ARG A 202 -44.45 6.92 19.08
CA ARG A 202 -45.30 5.71 19.18
C ARG A 202 -45.99 5.62 20.54
N LYS A 203 -45.26 5.90 21.63
CA LYS A 203 -45.83 5.93 22.99
C LYS A 203 -46.93 7.00 23.12
N GLN A 204 -46.74 8.17 22.52
CA GLN A 204 -47.76 9.22 22.48
C GLN A 204 -49.01 8.77 21.71
N VAL A 205 -48.84 8.12 20.56
CA VAL A 205 -49.96 7.55 19.78
C VAL A 205 -50.71 6.49 20.59
N ASN A 206 -49.99 5.58 21.25
CA ASN A 206 -50.60 4.56 22.11
C ASN A 206 -51.44 5.20 23.23
N SER A 207 -50.91 6.23 23.89
CA SER A 207 -51.64 6.97 24.93
C SER A 207 -52.93 7.62 24.40
N GLN A 208 -52.90 8.19 23.19
CA GLN A 208 -54.09 8.78 22.56
C GLN A 208 -55.13 7.72 22.17
N LEU A 209 -54.67 6.56 21.67
CA LEU A 209 -55.55 5.43 21.34
C LEU A 209 -56.22 4.87 22.59
N ARG A 210 -55.47 4.66 23.68
CA ARG A 210 -56.04 4.22 24.96
C ARG A 210 -57.10 5.20 25.47
N TYR A 211 -56.80 6.49 25.47
CA TYR A 211 -57.75 7.51 25.91
C TYR A 211 -59.07 7.45 25.12
N ARG A 212 -59.00 7.28 23.79
CA ARG A 212 -60.21 7.11 22.97
C ARG A 212 -60.99 5.84 23.33
N LEU A 213 -60.31 4.70 23.42
CA LEU A 213 -60.94 3.43 23.78
C LEU A 213 -61.60 3.48 25.17
N GLU A 214 -60.96 4.13 26.14
CA GLU A 214 -61.51 4.34 27.49
C GLU A 214 -62.73 5.30 27.49
N CYS A 215 -62.68 6.37 26.69
CA CYS A 215 -63.84 7.26 26.52
C CYS A 215 -65.02 6.55 25.84
N ASP A 216 -64.76 5.69 24.86
CA ASP A 216 -65.80 4.94 24.15
C ASP A 216 -66.47 3.87 25.05
N ILE A 217 -65.76 3.30 26.04
CA ILE A 217 -66.35 2.44 27.08
C ILE A 217 -67.26 3.22 28.03
N ALA A 218 -66.93 4.49 28.30
CA ALA A 218 -67.63 5.32 29.28
C ALA A 218 -68.87 6.05 28.71
N SER A 219 -69.07 6.00 27.40
CA SER A 219 -70.12 6.74 26.67
C SER A 219 -71.34 5.89 26.33
#